data_AF-A0A3N5WEG9-F1
#
_entry.id   AF-A0A3N5WEG9-F1
#
_cell.length_a   1.000
_cell.length_b   1.000
_cell.length_c   1.000
_cell.angle_alpha   90.00
_cell.angle_beta   90.00
_cell.angle_gamma   90.00
#
_symmetry.space_group_name_H-M   'P 1'
#
loop_
_entity.id
_entity.type
_entity.pdbx_description
1 polymer ?
#
loop_
_entity_poly.entity_id
_entity_poly.type
_entity_poly.pdbx_seq_one_letter_code
_entity_poly.pdbx_strand_id
1 'polypeptide(L)'
;MVAVASVTAYDLAVTAPEKPAGTKQPPRRIGNVPVYEQEFWTSRQRQANPLHEVSYRGCFKPQLPAYFIDRLSKPGDVIYDPFSGRGTTAVEAALMGRHVIANDVNPLSAMLTQPRLEVPLIATIDVRLRAIKLGARQRNDIDLSMFYHPDTERELLNLRAYLAERRANGSEDEADRWIRMVATNRLTGHSPG
;
A
#
# COMPACT_ATOMS: atom_id res chain seq x y z
N MET A 1 10.99 10.16 -5.06
CA MET A 1 9.98 10.26 -6.15
C MET A 1 8.67 10.55 -5.46
N VAL A 2 8.01 11.68 -5.74
CA VAL A 2 6.80 12.07 -5.00
C VAL A 2 5.61 11.27 -5.55
N ALA A 3 4.93 10.51 -4.68
CA ALA A 3 3.62 9.97 -4.98
C ALA A 3 2.59 11.01 -4.54
N VAL A 4 2.09 11.79 -5.50
CA VAL A 4 0.93 12.66 -5.28
C VAL A 4 -0.28 11.87 -5.74
N ALA A 5 -1.19 11.56 -4.82
CA ALA A 5 -2.42 10.89 -5.15
C ALA A 5 -3.57 11.61 -4.45
N SER A 6 -4.39 12.33 -5.22
CA SER A 6 -5.66 12.85 -4.74
C SER A 6 -6.71 11.74 -4.82
N VAL A 7 -6.52 10.66 -4.07
CA VAL A 7 -7.57 9.64 -3.97
C VAL A 7 -8.60 10.14 -3.00
N THR A 8 -9.83 10.31 -3.48
CA THR A 8 -10.97 10.57 -2.60
C THR A 8 -11.48 9.25 -2.06
N ALA A 9 -12.00 9.23 -0.82
CA ALA A 9 -12.56 8.02 -0.22
C ALA A 9 -13.70 7.38 -1.04
N TYR A 10 -14.23 8.06 -2.08
CA TYR A 10 -15.22 7.52 -2.99
C TYR A 10 -14.66 6.49 -3.98
N ASP A 11 -13.35 6.52 -4.27
CA ASP A 11 -12.71 5.60 -5.23
C ASP A 11 -12.27 4.27 -4.59
N LEU A 12 -12.16 4.23 -3.25
CA LEU A 12 -11.93 3.02 -2.48
C LEU A 12 -13.29 2.48 -2.03
N ALA A 13 -13.86 1.52 -2.78
CA ALA A 13 -15.05 0.76 -2.38
C ALA A 13 -14.78 -0.20 -1.19
N VAL A 14 -14.03 0.26 -0.20
CA VAL A 14 -13.70 -0.42 1.05
C VAL A 14 -14.00 0.57 2.16
N THR A 15 -15.27 0.63 2.57
CA THR A 15 -15.67 1.36 3.78
C THR A 15 -14.85 0.82 4.95
N ALA A 16 -14.02 1.66 5.56
CA ALA A 16 -13.38 1.33 6.82
C ALA A 16 -14.47 0.91 7.83
N PRO A 17 -14.24 -0.12 8.67
CA PRO A 17 -15.21 -0.45 9.70
C PRO A 17 -15.46 0.78 10.56
N GLU A 18 -16.73 1.18 10.71
CA GLU A 18 -17.12 2.22 11.66
C GLU A 18 -16.64 1.79 13.04
N LYS A 19 -15.52 2.35 13.49
CA LYS A 19 -15.17 2.27 14.90
C LYS A 19 -16.14 3.18 15.64
N PRO A 20 -16.82 2.70 16.70
CA PRO A 20 -17.57 3.60 17.56
C PRO A 20 -16.59 4.69 18.01
N ALA A 21 -16.99 5.96 17.81
CA ALA A 21 -16.24 7.12 18.25
C ALA A 21 -16.16 7.05 19.78
N GLY A 22 -15.16 6.33 20.30
CA GLY A 22 -14.79 6.39 21.70
C GLY A 22 -14.58 7.87 22.03
N THR A 23 -15.20 8.33 23.10
CA THR A 23 -15.13 9.73 23.54
C THR A 23 -13.68 10.21 23.48
N LYS A 24 -13.40 11.15 22.57
CA LYS A 24 -12.06 11.71 22.38
C LYS A 24 -11.68 12.43 23.67
N GLN A 25 -10.87 11.78 24.51
CA GLN A 25 -10.34 12.47 25.69
C GLN A 25 -9.58 13.73 25.23
N PRO A 26 -9.77 14.86 25.92
CA PRO A 26 -9.03 16.08 25.61
C PRO A 26 -7.52 15.83 25.81
N PRO A 27 -6.64 16.48 25.02
CA PRO A 27 -5.21 16.31 25.19
C PRO A 27 -4.76 16.80 26.57
N ARG A 28 -3.79 16.10 27.16
CA ARG A 28 -3.06 16.60 28.32
C ARG A 28 -2.32 17.88 27.91
N ARG A 29 -2.02 18.77 28.85
CA ARG A 29 -1.25 19.99 28.55
C ARG A 29 0.06 19.99 29.35
N ILE A 30 1.15 20.35 28.69
CA ILE A 30 2.39 20.78 29.34
C ILE A 30 2.54 22.27 29.00
N GLY A 31 2.22 23.13 29.96
CA GLY A 31 2.04 24.56 29.70
C GLY A 31 0.97 24.80 28.63
N ASN A 32 1.34 25.47 27.53
CA ASN A 32 0.44 25.75 26.41
C ASN A 32 0.48 24.71 25.28
N VAL A 33 1.31 23.67 25.40
CA VAL A 33 1.47 22.66 24.37
C VAL A 33 0.49 21.50 24.62
N PRO A 34 -0.41 21.19 23.67
CA PRO A 34 -1.25 20.00 23.77
C PRO A 34 -0.41 18.74 23.56
N VAL A 35 -0.59 17.76 24.42
CA VAL A 35 0.09 16.47 24.43
C VAL A 35 -0.94 15.38 24.24
N TYR A 36 -0.74 14.58 23.19
CA TYR A 36 -1.60 13.46 22.83
C TYR A 36 -0.86 12.16 23.12
N GLU A 37 -1.43 11.34 24.00
CA GLU A 37 -0.84 10.08 24.46
C GLU A 37 -1.87 8.96 24.28
N GLN A 38 -1.42 7.78 23.86
CA GLN A 38 -2.24 6.58 23.72
C GLN A 38 -1.37 5.31 23.59
N GLU A 39 -1.92 4.17 24.01
CA GLU A 39 -1.26 2.85 23.86
C GLU A 39 -1.76 2.06 22.64
N PHE A 40 -0.81 1.64 21.79
CA PHE A 40 -1.09 0.97 20.49
C PHE A 40 -0.61 -0.49 20.43
N TRP A 41 -0.39 -1.13 21.60
CA TRP A 41 0.12 -2.50 21.73
C TRP A 41 -0.80 -3.44 22.52
N THR A 42 -2.12 -3.41 22.26
CA THR A 42 -3.09 -4.34 22.87
C THR A 42 -3.52 -5.44 21.90
N SER A 43 -3.88 -6.61 22.43
CA SER A 43 -4.25 -7.83 21.67
C SER A 43 -5.45 -7.64 20.73
N ARG A 44 -6.35 -6.69 21.03
CA ARG A 44 -7.54 -6.35 20.21
C ARG A 44 -7.21 -5.52 18.95
N GLN A 45 -5.98 -5.02 18.81
CA GLN A 45 -5.59 -4.11 17.72
C GLN A 45 -5.08 -4.82 16.44
N ARG A 46 -5.32 -6.13 16.28
CA ARG A 46 -4.97 -6.85 15.04
C ARG A 46 -5.98 -6.70 13.90
N GLN A 47 -7.13 -6.05 14.12
CA GLN A 47 -8.13 -5.79 13.08
C GLN A 47 -7.77 -4.50 12.33
N ALA A 48 -6.78 -4.57 11.45
CA ALA A 48 -6.49 -3.52 10.48
C ALA A 48 -7.15 -3.83 9.14
N ASN A 49 -7.32 -2.81 8.29
CA ASN A 49 -7.77 -3.03 6.91
C ASN A 49 -6.76 -3.95 6.18
N PRO A 50 -7.20 -4.97 5.42
CA PRO A 50 -6.32 -5.86 4.66
C PRO A 50 -5.35 -5.14 3.71
N LEU A 51 -5.66 -3.92 3.27
CA LEU A 51 -4.73 -3.09 2.50
C LEU A 51 -3.42 -2.79 3.25
N HIS A 52 -3.36 -2.96 4.56
CA HIS A 52 -2.11 -2.80 5.32
C HIS A 52 -1.23 -4.06 5.36
N GLU A 53 -1.66 -5.17 4.76
CA GLU A 53 -0.95 -6.46 4.72
C GLU A 53 0.12 -6.52 3.63
N VAL A 54 1.05 -5.56 3.68
CA VAL A 54 2.25 -5.51 2.83
C VAL A 54 3.50 -5.58 3.70
N SER A 55 4.38 -6.52 3.39
CA SER A 55 5.63 -6.75 4.12
C SER A 55 6.65 -5.67 3.80
N TYR A 56 7.12 -4.98 4.83
CA TYR A 56 8.17 -3.97 4.72
C TYR A 56 8.83 -3.81 6.10
N ARG A 57 10.14 -3.57 6.15
CA ARG A 57 10.85 -3.40 7.44
C ARG A 57 10.64 -1.99 7.98
N GLY A 58 10.57 -1.86 9.31
CA GLY A 58 10.42 -0.55 9.96
C GLY A 58 9.02 0.04 9.82
N CYS A 59 7.98 -0.77 9.99
CA CYS A 59 6.58 -0.32 9.91
C CYS A 59 5.95 -0.12 11.28
N PHE A 60 5.05 0.86 11.38
CA PHE A 60 4.10 0.99 12.49
C PHE A 60 2.72 0.44 12.11
N LYS A 61 1.90 0.19 13.12
CA LYS A 61 0.52 -0.27 12.94
C LYS A 61 -0.39 0.89 12.49
N PRO A 62 -1.42 0.64 11.67
CA PRO A 62 -2.32 1.69 11.18
C PRO A 62 -3.07 2.48 12.26
N GLN A 63 -3.24 1.90 13.46
CA GLN A 63 -3.90 2.58 14.56
C GLN A 63 -3.13 3.81 15.06
N LEU A 64 -1.80 3.83 14.86
CA LEU A 64 -0.96 4.97 15.24
C LEU A 64 -1.27 6.22 14.39
N PRO A 65 -1.15 6.20 13.06
CA PRO A 65 -1.51 7.36 12.25
C PRO A 65 -3.01 7.67 12.36
N ALA A 66 -3.89 6.68 12.42
CA ALA A 66 -5.34 6.89 12.57
C ALA A 66 -5.68 7.78 13.76
N TYR A 67 -5.03 7.55 14.91
CA TYR A 67 -5.24 8.34 16.12
C TYR A 67 -4.91 9.83 15.92
N PHE A 68 -3.80 10.14 15.25
CA PHE A 68 -3.41 11.52 14.99
C PHE A 68 -4.26 12.16 13.89
N ILE A 69 -4.52 11.44 12.79
CA ILE A 69 -5.35 11.92 11.68
C ILE A 69 -6.75 12.29 12.18
N ASP A 70 -7.38 11.43 12.99
CA ASP A 70 -8.72 11.68 13.52
C ASP A 70 -8.80 12.90 14.45
N ARG A 71 -7.70 13.22 15.15
CA ARG A 71 -7.66 14.30 16.14
C ARG A 71 -7.18 15.63 15.58
N LEU A 72 -6.33 15.60 14.57
CA LEU A 72 -5.59 16.77 14.09
C LEU A 72 -5.97 17.18 12.67
N SER A 73 -6.91 16.48 12.03
CA SER A 73 -7.41 16.80 10.70
C SER A 73 -8.90 16.52 10.55
N LYS A 74 -9.50 17.04 9.50
CA LYS A 74 -10.87 16.78 9.08
C LYS A 74 -10.87 16.03 7.73
N PRO A 75 -11.95 15.31 7.38
CA PRO A 75 -12.13 14.82 6.02
C PRO A 75 -11.94 15.97 5.00
N GLY A 76 -11.23 15.68 3.91
CA GLY A 76 -10.83 16.67 2.90
C GLY A 76 -9.52 17.42 3.20
N ASP A 77 -8.97 17.33 4.41
CA ASP A 77 -7.63 17.90 4.67
C ASP A 77 -6.54 17.09 3.95
N VAL A 78 -5.37 17.72 3.76
CA VAL A 78 -4.19 17.08 3.18
C VAL A 78 -3.28 16.56 4.29
N ILE A 79 -2.92 15.28 4.21
CA ILE A 79 -1.90 14.64 5.05
C ILE A 79 -0.63 14.44 4.23
N TYR A 80 0.48 14.99 4.71
CA TYR A 80 1.80 14.83 4.10
C TYR A 80 2.69 13.89 4.91
N ASP A 81 3.23 12.86 4.26
CA ASP A 81 4.20 11.94 4.84
C ASP A 81 5.52 11.95 4.03
N PRO A 82 6.59 12.60 4.54
CA PRO A 82 7.87 12.69 3.84
C PRO A 82 8.73 11.40 3.90
N PHE A 83 8.35 10.42 4.73
CA PHE A 83 9.10 9.17 4.95
C PHE A 83 8.14 7.98 4.93
N SER A 84 7.38 7.89 3.84
CA SER A 84 6.18 7.08 3.82
C SER A 84 6.44 5.58 3.91
N GLY A 85 7.62 5.07 3.55
CA GLY A 85 7.94 3.64 3.60
C GLY A 85 6.91 2.82 2.82
N ARG A 86 6.18 1.92 3.48
CA ARG A 86 5.02 1.22 2.87
C ARG A 86 3.71 2.03 2.88
N GLY A 87 3.74 3.33 3.07
CA GLY A 87 2.58 4.21 3.00
C GLY A 87 1.49 3.95 4.04
N THR A 88 1.81 3.45 5.24
CA THR A 88 0.79 3.20 6.29
C THR A 88 -0.01 4.48 6.57
N THR A 89 0.65 5.64 6.68
CA THR A 89 -0.02 6.94 6.88
C THR A 89 -0.90 7.31 5.69
N ALA A 90 -0.39 7.16 4.47
CA ALA A 90 -1.11 7.53 3.26
C ALA A 90 -2.37 6.67 3.06
N VAL A 91 -2.25 5.35 3.20
CA VAL A 91 -3.40 4.43 3.09
C VAL A 91 -4.43 4.71 4.17
N GLU A 92 -4.00 4.91 5.42
CA GLU A 92 -4.94 5.19 6.53
C GLU A 92 -5.62 6.55 6.37
N ALA A 93 -4.88 7.59 5.97
CA ALA A 93 -5.44 8.91 5.71
C ALA A 93 -6.49 8.88 4.58
N ALA A 94 -6.21 8.16 3.49
CA ALA A 94 -7.14 7.98 2.39
C ALA A 94 -8.41 7.22 2.81
N LEU A 95 -8.27 6.13 3.57
CA LEU A 95 -9.40 5.38 4.15
C LEU A 95 -10.26 6.25 5.08
N MET A 96 -9.66 7.25 5.72
CA MET A 96 -10.34 8.23 6.57
C MET A 96 -10.84 9.46 5.79
N GLY A 97 -10.77 9.47 4.46
CA GLY A 97 -11.27 10.55 3.62
C GLY A 97 -10.41 11.82 3.63
N ARG A 98 -9.11 11.71 3.85
CA ARG A 98 -8.13 12.81 3.66
C ARG A 98 -7.43 12.65 2.31
N HIS A 99 -6.97 13.77 1.75
CA HIS A 99 -6.03 13.76 0.62
C HIS A 99 -4.63 13.45 1.11
N VAL A 100 -3.80 12.84 0.26
CA VAL A 100 -2.46 12.39 0.67
C VAL A 100 -1.37 12.84 -0.29
N ILE A 101 -0.26 13.27 0.30
CA ILE A 101 1.00 13.50 -0.40
C ILE A 101 2.03 12.63 0.33
N ALA A 102 2.71 11.74 -0.40
CA ALA A 102 3.68 10.84 0.19
C ALA A 102 4.99 10.89 -0.60
N ASN A 103 6.10 10.88 0.12
CA ASN A 103 7.43 10.78 -0.47
C ASN A 103 8.26 9.75 0.29
N ASP A 104 9.21 9.16 -0.41
CA ASP A 104 10.28 8.33 0.14
C ASP A 104 11.44 8.30 -0.86
N VAL A 105 12.65 8.06 -0.34
CA VAL A 105 13.84 7.85 -1.17
C VAL A 105 13.83 6.47 -1.82
N ASN A 106 13.22 5.48 -1.16
CA ASN A 106 13.14 4.13 -1.65
C ASN A 106 12.09 4.03 -2.77
N PRO A 107 12.47 3.68 -4.00
CA PRO A 107 11.52 3.56 -5.11
C PRO A 107 10.44 2.49 -4.88
N LEU A 108 10.68 1.52 -3.99
CA LEU A 108 9.66 0.54 -3.59
C LEU A 108 8.47 1.20 -2.90
N SER A 109 8.66 2.32 -2.21
CA SER A 109 7.60 2.99 -1.47
C SER A 109 6.40 3.34 -2.35
N ALA A 110 6.65 4.00 -3.49
CA ALA A 110 5.58 4.35 -4.43
C ALA A 110 4.94 3.10 -5.04
N MET A 111 5.75 2.09 -5.38
CA MET A 111 5.27 0.82 -5.95
C MET A 111 4.34 0.07 -4.98
N LEU A 112 4.62 0.13 -3.68
CA LEU A 112 3.78 -0.49 -2.67
C LEU A 112 2.57 0.38 -2.34
N THR A 113 2.70 1.71 -2.29
CA THR A 113 1.65 2.59 -1.78
C THR A 113 0.58 2.91 -2.81
N GLN A 114 0.96 3.29 -4.04
CA GLN A 114 0.02 3.76 -5.05
C GLN A 114 -1.11 2.77 -5.37
N PRO A 115 -0.87 1.46 -5.57
CA PRO A 115 -1.95 0.53 -5.90
C PRO A 115 -2.97 0.35 -4.77
N ARG A 116 -2.58 0.62 -3.52
CA ARG A 116 -3.49 0.57 -2.37
C ARG A 116 -4.34 1.83 -2.20
N LEU A 117 -4.02 2.88 -2.95
CA LEU A 117 -4.85 4.07 -3.09
C LEU A 117 -5.76 3.94 -4.33
N GLU A 118 -5.38 3.15 -5.33
CA GLU A 118 -6.12 2.94 -6.58
C GLU A 118 -6.53 1.46 -6.72
N VAL A 119 -7.29 0.93 -5.76
CA VAL A 119 -7.60 -0.51 -5.71
C VAL A 119 -8.48 -0.92 -6.91
N PRO A 120 -7.99 -1.77 -7.82
CA PRO A 120 -8.77 -2.18 -8.99
C PRO A 120 -9.85 -3.20 -8.62
N LEU A 121 -10.84 -3.35 -9.50
CA LEU A 121 -11.82 -4.42 -9.40
C LEU A 121 -11.15 -5.79 -9.60
N ILE A 122 -11.54 -6.78 -8.79
CA ILE A 122 -11.03 -8.15 -8.88
C ILE A 122 -11.26 -8.77 -10.26
N ALA A 123 -12.38 -8.45 -10.91
CA ALA A 123 -12.68 -8.89 -12.27
C ALA A 123 -11.68 -8.33 -13.29
N THR A 124 -11.24 -7.08 -13.12
CA THR A 124 -10.21 -6.47 -13.98
C THR A 124 -8.87 -7.19 -13.80
N ILE A 125 -8.52 -7.55 -12.57
CA ILE A 125 -7.30 -8.34 -12.28
C ILE A 125 -7.38 -9.71 -12.96
N ASP A 126 -8.50 -10.44 -12.82
CA ASP A 126 -8.68 -11.77 -13.43
C ASP A 126 -8.55 -11.73 -14.96
N VAL A 127 -9.25 -10.79 -15.61
CA VAL A 127 -9.15 -10.57 -17.06
C VAL A 127 -7.70 -10.25 -17.46
N ARG A 128 -7.03 -9.38 -16.71
CA ARG A 128 -5.64 -8.99 -16.97
C ARG A 128 -4.69 -10.18 -16.86
N LEU A 129 -4.79 -10.98 -15.79
CA LEU A 129 -3.93 -12.15 -15.58
C LEU A 129 -4.09 -13.20 -16.70
N ARG A 130 -5.32 -13.43 -17.17
CA ARG A 130 -5.58 -14.36 -18.29
C ARG A 130 -5.02 -13.88 -19.63
N ALA A 131 -4.88 -12.57 -19.81
CA ALA A 131 -4.35 -11.98 -21.04
C ALA A 131 -2.82 -12.03 -21.12
N ILE A 132 -2.12 -12.13 -19.98
CA ILE A 132 -0.65 -12.15 -19.94
C ILE A 132 -0.12 -13.50 -20.43
N LYS A 133 0.74 -13.45 -21.45
CA LYS A 133 1.39 -14.65 -21.99
C LYS A 133 2.62 -15.01 -21.15
N LEU A 134 2.47 -15.97 -20.23
CA LEU A 134 3.54 -16.38 -19.31
C LEU A 134 4.44 -17.52 -19.83
N GLY A 135 4.08 -18.16 -20.94
CA GLY A 135 4.77 -19.34 -21.48
C GLY A 135 5.92 -19.05 -22.45
N ALA A 136 6.18 -17.79 -22.81
CA ALA A 136 7.22 -17.46 -23.77
C ALA A 136 8.61 -17.81 -23.21
N ARG A 137 9.51 -18.29 -24.07
CA ARG A 137 10.87 -18.62 -23.64
C ARG A 137 11.62 -17.33 -23.31
N GLN A 138 11.98 -17.17 -22.04
CA GLN A 138 12.80 -16.07 -21.56
C GLN A 138 14.18 -16.59 -21.16
N ARG A 139 15.19 -15.73 -21.24
CA ARG A 139 16.50 -15.95 -20.64
C ARG A 139 16.76 -14.82 -19.66
N ASN A 140 17.29 -15.15 -18.50
CA ASN A 140 17.71 -14.17 -17.51
C ASN A 140 19.24 -14.13 -17.51
N ASP A 141 19.79 -12.94 -17.23
CA ASP A 141 21.24 -12.76 -17.13
C ASP A 141 21.79 -13.27 -15.78
N ILE A 142 20.89 -13.50 -14.81
CA ILE A 142 21.19 -14.00 -13.47
C ILE A 142 20.65 -15.43 -13.36
N ASP A 143 21.50 -16.34 -12.91
CA ASP A 143 21.09 -17.71 -12.57
C ASP A 143 20.26 -17.70 -11.29
N LEU A 144 18.95 -17.95 -11.43
CA LEU A 144 17.99 -18.05 -10.33
C LEU A 144 17.50 -19.50 -10.12
N SER A 145 18.13 -20.47 -10.77
CA SER A 145 17.69 -21.87 -10.76
C SER A 145 17.71 -22.51 -9.35
N MET A 146 18.53 -21.96 -8.43
CA MET A 146 18.55 -22.40 -7.03
C MET A 146 17.33 -21.93 -6.21
N PHE A 147 16.59 -20.93 -6.68
CA PHE A 147 15.46 -20.32 -5.97
C PHE A 147 14.10 -20.70 -6.55
N TYR A 148 14.03 -20.92 -7.87
CA TYR A 148 12.76 -21.14 -8.57
C TYR A 148 12.84 -22.37 -9.48
N HIS A 149 11.72 -23.09 -9.59
CA HIS A 149 11.54 -24.08 -10.64
C HIS A 149 11.64 -23.39 -12.03
N PRO A 150 12.21 -24.03 -13.07
CA PRO A 150 12.37 -23.40 -14.39
C PRO A 150 11.07 -22.85 -14.99
N ASP A 151 9.94 -23.50 -14.72
CA ASP A 151 8.63 -22.99 -15.14
C ASP A 151 8.24 -21.70 -14.40
N THR A 152 8.38 -21.68 -13.08
CA THR A 152 8.09 -20.49 -12.26
C THR A 152 9.02 -19.34 -12.61
N GLU A 153 10.31 -19.60 -12.80
CA GLU A 153 11.27 -18.58 -13.22
C GLU A 153 10.84 -17.97 -14.57
N ARG A 154 10.50 -18.81 -15.55
CA ARG A 154 10.00 -18.36 -16.85
C ARG A 154 8.75 -17.49 -16.72
N GLU A 155 7.78 -17.90 -15.91
CA GLU A 155 6.56 -17.13 -15.68
C GLU A 155 6.85 -15.77 -15.03
N LEU A 156 7.71 -15.73 -14.01
CA LEU A 156 8.13 -14.49 -13.35
C LEU A 156 8.86 -13.53 -14.30
N LEU A 157 9.72 -14.06 -15.18
CA LEU A 157 10.42 -13.27 -16.20
C LEU A 157 9.44 -12.67 -17.21
N ASN A 158 8.46 -13.45 -17.67
CA ASN A 158 7.43 -12.95 -18.58
C ASN A 158 6.51 -11.91 -17.92
N LEU A 159 6.12 -12.13 -16.66
CA LEU A 159 5.35 -11.15 -15.90
C LEU A 159 6.13 -9.84 -15.73
N ARG A 160 7.41 -9.93 -15.36
CA ARG A 160 8.30 -8.76 -15.25
C ARG A 160 8.39 -8.01 -16.58
N ALA A 161 8.61 -8.73 -17.68
CA ALA A 161 8.72 -8.15 -19.01
C ALA A 161 7.44 -7.43 -19.43
N TYR A 162 6.28 -8.08 -19.28
CA TYR A 162 4.97 -7.49 -19.56
C TYR A 162 4.75 -6.18 -18.79
N LEU A 163 4.96 -6.21 -17.47
CA LEU A 163 4.77 -5.04 -16.63
C LEU A 163 5.79 -3.93 -16.97
N ALA A 164 7.04 -4.29 -17.28
CA ALA A 164 8.06 -3.31 -17.67
C ALA A 164 7.72 -2.62 -19.00
N GLU A 165 7.24 -3.38 -19.99
CA GLU A 165 6.82 -2.86 -21.29
C GLU A 165 5.64 -1.89 -21.17
N ARG A 166 4.60 -2.29 -20.42
CA ARG A 166 3.42 -1.45 -20.12
C ARG A 166 3.80 -0.13 -19.48
N ARG A 167 4.81 -0.14 -18.59
CA ARG A 167 5.30 1.09 -17.97
C ARG A 167 6.12 1.94 -18.94
N ALA A 168 7.00 1.32 -19.71
CA ALA A 168 7.88 2.01 -20.66
C ALA A 168 7.09 2.72 -21.78
N ASN A 169 5.98 2.13 -22.24
CA ASN A 169 5.12 2.71 -23.27
C ASN A 169 4.00 3.61 -22.72
N GLY A 170 3.99 3.86 -21.40
CA GLY A 170 3.01 4.74 -20.75
C GLY A 170 1.59 4.19 -20.70
N SER A 171 1.40 2.88 -20.92
CA SER A 171 0.07 2.25 -20.88
C SER A 171 -0.29 1.58 -19.55
N GLU A 172 0.63 1.52 -18.58
CA GLU A 172 0.43 0.93 -17.23
C GLU A 172 -0.80 1.53 -16.52
N ASP A 173 -1.72 0.66 -16.10
CA ASP A 173 -2.95 1.02 -15.39
C ASP A 173 -2.97 0.49 -13.94
N GLU A 174 -4.07 0.74 -13.22
CA GLU A 174 -4.24 0.34 -11.82
C GLU A 174 -4.17 -1.18 -11.62
N ALA A 175 -4.61 -1.97 -12.60
CA ALA A 175 -4.53 -3.43 -12.53
C ALA A 175 -3.08 -3.89 -12.65
N ASP A 176 -2.30 -3.32 -13.56
CA ASP A 176 -0.87 -3.61 -13.68
C ASP A 176 -0.11 -3.20 -12.41
N ARG A 177 -0.40 -2.01 -11.88
CA ARG A 177 0.19 -1.50 -10.63
C ARG A 177 -0.11 -2.43 -9.46
N TRP A 178 -1.35 -2.92 -9.35
CA TRP A 178 -1.75 -3.88 -8.33
C TRP A 178 -1.04 -5.22 -8.46
N ILE A 179 -1.03 -5.82 -9.66
CA ILE A 179 -0.35 -7.09 -9.94
C ILE A 179 1.14 -6.97 -9.62
N ARG A 180 1.79 -5.87 -10.03
CA ARG A 180 3.19 -5.58 -9.72
C ARG A 180 3.44 -5.59 -8.21
N MET A 181 2.65 -4.85 -7.45
CA MET A 181 2.79 -4.79 -5.99
C MET A 181 2.62 -6.16 -5.35
N VAL A 182 1.58 -6.91 -5.72
CA VAL A 182 1.32 -8.24 -5.14
C VAL A 182 2.49 -9.17 -5.45
N ALA A 183 2.94 -9.23 -6.71
CA ALA A 183 4.07 -10.05 -7.11
C ALA A 183 5.35 -9.67 -6.34
N THR A 184 5.69 -8.38 -6.28
CA THR A 184 6.86 -7.90 -5.53
C THR A 184 6.75 -8.23 -4.04
N ASN A 185 5.60 -8.00 -3.41
CA ASN A 185 5.37 -8.33 -2.00
C ASN A 185 5.58 -9.82 -1.72
N ARG A 186 5.02 -10.70 -2.57
CA ARG A 186 5.16 -12.17 -2.44
C ARG A 186 6.60 -12.65 -2.58
N LEU A 187 7.38 -12.06 -3.48
CA LEU A 187 8.78 -12.46 -3.73
C LEU A 187 9.72 -12.04 -2.59
N THR A 188 9.35 -11.05 -1.77
CA THR A 188 10.22 -10.55 -0.68
C THR A 188 10.16 -11.35 0.62
N GLY A 189 9.25 -12.33 0.73
CA GLY A 189 9.21 -13.31 1.82
C GLY A 189 9.02 -12.74 3.23
N HIS A 190 7.82 -12.93 3.78
CA HIS A 190 7.49 -13.43 5.14
C HIS A 190 6.01 -13.11 5.42
N SER A 191 5.34 -14.09 6.03
CA SER A 191 3.93 -14.16 6.43
C SER A 191 2.89 -14.30 5.29
N PRO A 192 1.82 -15.09 5.55
CA PRO A 192 0.70 -15.27 4.63
C PRO A 192 -0.14 -13.98 4.62
N GLY A 193 0.25 -13.00 3.81
CA GLY A 193 -0.74 -11.99 3.39
C GLY A 193 -1.48 -12.47 2.16
#